data_AF-A0A0F3RP11-F1
#
_entry.id   AF-A0A0F3RP11-F1
#
_cell.length_a   1.000
_cell.length_b   1.000
_cell.length_c   1.000
_cell.angle_alpha   90.00
_cell.angle_beta   90.00
_cell.angle_gamma   90.00
#
_symmetry.space_group_name_H-M   'P 1'
#
loop_
_entity.id
_entity.type
_entity.pdbx_description
1 polymer ?
#
loop_
_entity_poly.entity_id
_entity_poly.type
_entity_poly.pdbx_seq_one_letter_code
_entity_poly.pdbx_strand_id
1 'polypeptide(L)' 'MQTRQKIQWTIDHLGKDPYILARTTGVPVRVITDLLWGRVTIDHLRFIDAERLAVACDQRAPHPAKI' A
#
# COMPACT_ATOMS: atom_id res chain seq x y z
N MET A 1 -0.71 -4.70 13.41
CA MET A 1 -0.24 -3.49 12.70
C MET A 1 -1.46 -2.67 12.29
N GLN A 2 -1.49 -1.36 12.56
CA GLN A 2 -2.61 -0.50 12.14
C GLN A 2 -2.65 -0.34 10.60
N THR A 3 -3.82 -0.11 10.00
CA THR A 3 -3.98 0.06 8.54
C THR A 3 -3.01 1.10 7.97
N ARG A 4 -2.85 2.24 8.63
CA ARG A 4 -1.89 3.29 8.24
C ARG A 4 -0.44 2.79 8.22
N GLN A 5 -0.04 1.99 9.20
CA GLN A 5 1.30 1.41 9.27
C GLN A 5 1.54 0.37 8.17
N LYS A 6 0.52 -0.43 7.84
CA LYS A 6 0.58 -1.38 6.72
C LYS A 6 0.77 -0.66 5.40
N ILE A 7 -0.01 0.40 5.16
CA ILE A 7 0.08 1.22 3.95
C ILE A 7 1.45 1.89 3.86
N GLN A 8 1.95 2.48 4.95
CA GLN A 8 3.27 3.09 4.98
C GLN A 8 4.37 2.06 4.67
N TRP A 9 4.32 0.88 5.31
CA TRP A 9 5.25 -0.20 5.01
C TRP A 9 5.20 -0.62 3.55
N THR A 10 4.00 -0.78 2.98
CA THR A 10 3.77 -1.11 1.57
C THR A 10 4.40 -0.07 0.65
N ILE A 11 4.22 1.22 0.93
CA ILE A 11 4.81 2.31 0.15
C ILE A 11 6.34 2.30 0.29
N ASP A 12 6.88 2.15 1.49
CA ASP A 12 8.33 2.20 1.72
C ASP A 12 9.08 0.99 1.12
N HIS A 13 8.46 -0.20 1.16
CA HIS A 13 9.11 -1.44 0.72
C HIS A 13 8.80 -1.80 -0.74
N LEU A 14 7.62 -1.40 -1.25
CA LEU A 14 7.16 -1.74 -2.60
C LEU A 14 7.07 -0.54 -3.54
N GLY A 15 7.06 0.68 -3.01
CA GLY A 15 6.88 1.92 -3.77
C GLY A 15 8.12 2.41 -4.51
N LYS A 16 9.18 1.58 -4.63
CA LYS A 16 10.32 1.88 -5.51
C LYS A 16 9.91 1.97 -6.98
N ASP A 17 8.85 1.26 -7.37
CA ASP A 17 8.23 1.37 -8.67
C ASP A 17 6.70 1.51 -8.52
N PRO A 18 6.12 2.68 -8.85
CA PRO A 18 4.68 2.92 -8.72
C PRO A 18 3.85 2.02 -9.64
N TYR A 19 4.38 1.58 -10.78
CA TYR A 19 3.66 0.69 -11.71
C TYR A 19 3.57 -0.73 -11.18
N ILE A 20 4.66 -1.24 -10.58
CA ILE A 20 4.64 -2.55 -9.90
C ILE A 20 3.64 -2.52 -8.76
N LEU A 21 3.67 -1.46 -7.95
CA LEU A 21 2.75 -1.33 -6.83
C LEU A 21 1.28 -1.22 -7.29
N ALA A 22 1.01 -0.48 -8.37
CA ALA A 22 -0.32 -0.39 -8.96
C ALA A 22 -0.82 -1.75 -9.43
N ARG A 23 0.04 -2.54 -10.07
CA ARG A 23 -0.28 -3.88 -10.54
C ARG A 23 -0.54 -4.86 -9.40
N THR A 24 0.26 -4.80 -8.33
CA THR A 24 0.14 -5.70 -7.18
C THR A 24 -1.10 -5.40 -6.33
N THR A 25 -1.42 -4.12 -6.14
CA THR A 25 -2.51 -3.70 -5.24
C THR A 25 -3.83 -3.45 -5.97
N GLY A 26 -3.79 -3.27 -7.29
CA GLY A 26 -4.93 -2.80 -8.07
C GLY A 26 -5.30 -1.35 -7.78
N VAL A 27 -4.47 -0.60 -7.05
CA VAL A 27 -4.65 0.84 -6.84
C VAL A 27 -4.15 1.59 -8.08
N PRO A 28 -4.85 2.64 -8.54
CA PRO A 28 -4.41 3.40 -9.70
C PRO A 28 -3.00 3.97 -9.50
N VAL A 29 -2.15 3.86 -10.52
CA VAL A 29 -0.75 4.35 -10.48
C VAL A 29 -0.68 5.84 -10.09
N ARG A 30 -1.66 6.64 -10.49
CA ARG A 30 -1.77 8.05 -10.11
C ARG A 30 -1.87 8.23 -8.60
N VAL A 31 -2.71 7.45 -7.93
CA VAL A 31 -2.90 7.52 -6.47
C VAL A 31 -1.61 7.14 -5.74
N ILE A 32 -0.93 6.10 -6.22
CA ILE A 32 0.37 5.66 -5.68
C ILE A 32 1.43 6.74 -5.87
N THR A 33 1.48 7.34 -7.04
CA THR A 33 2.43 8.41 -7.37
C THR A 33 2.18 9.66 -6.52
N ASP A 34 0.90 10.01 -6.32
CA ASP A 34 0.51 11.14 -5.46
C ASP A 34 0.88 10.87 -3.98
N LEU A 35 0.80 9.62 -3.50
CA LEU A 35 1.30 9.23 -2.18
C LEU A 35 2.83 9.32 -2.08
N LEU A 36 3.55 8.77 -3.07
CA LEU A 36 5.02 8.75 -3.09
C LEU A 36 5.63 10.15 -3.15
N TRP A 37 4.98 11.06 -3.88
CA TRP A 37 5.42 12.46 -3.99
C TRP A 37 4.80 13.37 -2.94
N GLY A 38 4.09 12.82 -1.95
CA GLY A 38 3.52 13.58 -0.83
C GLY A 38 2.41 14.56 -1.23
N ARG A 39 1.80 14.39 -2.41
CA ARG A 39 0.64 15.19 -2.86
C ARG A 39 -0.65 14.79 -2.16
N VAL A 40 -0.72 13.55 -1.70
CA VAL A 40 -1.84 12.97 -0.94
C VAL A 40 -1.28 12.27 0.29
N THR A 41 -1.95 12.43 1.43
CA THR A 41 -1.62 11.67 2.64
C THR A 41 -2.46 10.39 2.71
N ILE A 42 -1.99 9.39 3.45
CA ILE A 42 -2.70 8.11 3.66
C ILE A 42 -4.13 8.34 4.18
N ASP A 43 -4.31 9.35 5.03
CA ASP A 43 -5.59 9.69 5.65
C ASP A 43 -6.63 10.25 4.64
N HIS A 44 -6.19 10.69 3.46
CA HIS A 44 -7.05 11.16 2.36
C HIS A 44 -7.28 10.11 1.28
N LEU A 45 -6.78 8.89 1.46
CA LEU A 45 -7.07 7.80 0.52
C LEU A 45 -8.53 7.40 0.61
N ARG A 46 -9.10 7.05 -0.55
CA ARG A 46 -10.39 6.38 -0.57
C ARG A 46 -10.25 5.06 0.19
N PHE A 47 -11.29 4.72 0.96
CA PHE A 47 -11.31 3.51 1.78
C PHE A 47 -10.88 2.25 1.01
N ILE A 48 -11.38 2.09 -0.23
CA ILE A 48 -11.03 0.95 -1.09
C ILE A 48 -9.55 0.92 -1.50
N ASP A 49 -8.93 2.07 -1.73
CA ASP A 49 -7.51 2.15 -2.11
C ASP A 49 -6.61 1.89 -0.89
N ALA A 50 -7.02 2.39 0.28
CA ALA A 50 -6.36 2.12 1.56
C ALA A 50 -6.42 0.62 1.95
N GLU A 51 -7.59 -0.01 1.78
CA GLU A 51 -7.74 -1.46 2.01
C GLU A 51 -6.83 -2.28 1.09
N ARG A 52 -6.81 -1.96 -0.21
CA ARG A 52 -5.95 -2.66 -1.18
C ARG A 52 -4.46 -2.58 -0.84
N LEU A 53 -3.99 -1.39 -0.45
CA LEU A 53 -2.60 -1.19 -0.01
C LEU A 53 -2.29 -1.94 1.30
N ALA A 54 -3.25 -2.00 2.23
CA ALA A 54 -3.10 -2.74 3.48
C ALA A 54 -3.11 -4.26 3.28
N VAL A 55 -3.98 -4.78 2.41
CA VAL A 55 -4.03 -6.20 2.05
C VAL A 55 -2.74 -6.64 1.36
N ALA A 56 -2.15 -5.80 0.52
CA ALA A 56 -0.87 -6.09 -0.11
C ALA A 56 0.27 -6.21 0.92
N CYS A 57 0.20 -5.47 2.03
CA CYS A 57 1.09 -5.68 3.17
C CYS A 57 0.86 -7.06 3.80
N ASP A 58 -0.40 -7.45 4.03
CA ASP A 58 -0.74 -8.75 4.66
C ASP A 58 -0.38 -9.96 3.78
N GLN A 59 -0.44 -9.81 2.45
CA GLN A 59 -0.03 -10.86 1.51
C GLN A 59 1.49 -11.06 1.44
N ARG A 60 2.27 -10.03 1.80
CA ARG A 60 3.75 -10.05 1.76
C ARG A 60 4.40 -10.19 3.14
N ALA A 61 3.74 -9.74 4.20
CA ALA A 61 4.12 -10.12 5.54
C ALA A 61 3.99 -11.65 5.58
N PRO A 62 5.10 -12.40 5.79
CA PRO A 62 4.97 -13.84 5.95
C PRO A 62 3.94 -14.02 7.06
N HIS A 63 2.89 -14.78 6.78
CA HIS A 63 2.19 -15.47 7.86
C HIS A 63 3.30 -16.05 8.75
N PRO A 64 3.37 -15.76 10.07
CA PRO A 64 3.91 -16.79 10.93
C PRO A 64 3.06 -18.01 10.60
N ALA A 65 3.71 -19.03 10.03
CA ALA A 65 3.07 -20.28 9.71
C ALA A 65 2.18 -20.67 10.89
N LYS A 66 0.94 -21.09 10.58
CA LYS A 66 0.06 -21.76 11.54
C LYS A 66 0.91 -22.70 12.41
N ILE A 67 0.97 -22.39 13.71
CA ILE A 67 1.42 -23.31 14.75
C ILE A 67 0.21 -24.17 15.10
#